data_AF-A0A1Y5HUF8-F1
#
_entry.id   AF-A0A1Y5HUF8-F1
#
_cell.length_a   1.000
_cell.length_b   1.000
_cell.length_c   1.000
_cell.angle_alpha   90.00
_cell.angle_beta   90.00
_cell.angle_gamma   90.00
#
_symmetry.space_group_name_H-M   'P 1'
#
loop_
_entity.id
_entity.type
_entity.pdbx_description
1 polymer ?
#
loop_
_entity_poly.entity_id
_entity_poly.type
_entity_poly.pdbx_seq_one_letter_code
_entity_poly.pdbx_strand_id
1 'polypeptide(L)' 'GKPDAIVEKMMGGRIKKFLKESSLTEQPFVKNPDMTVGQLAKEAGAEIVSFQRIAVGEGVEVEEVDFAAEVAAQLKG' A
#
# COMPACT_ATOMS: atom_id res chain seq x y z
N GLY A 1 -0.83 -21.66 26.71
CA GLY A 1 -0.41 -20.92 25.51
C GLY A 1 -0.50 -21.85 24.31
N LYS A 2 -0.63 -21.32 23.08
CA LYS A 2 -0.47 -22.16 21.88
C LYS A 2 0.97 -22.71 21.86
N PRO A 3 1.21 -23.93 21.34
CA PRO A 3 2.57 -24.46 21.16
C PRO A 3 3.45 -23.53 20.33
N ASP A 4 4.73 -23.39 20.70
CA ASP A 4 5.67 -22.43 20.08
C ASP A 4 5.78 -22.60 18.56
N ALA A 5 5.80 -23.84 18.08
CA ALA A 5 5.82 -24.15 16.64
C ALA A 5 4.60 -23.59 15.88
N ILE A 6 3.44 -23.50 16.53
CA ILE A 6 2.24 -22.91 15.93
C ILE A 6 2.35 -21.39 15.86
N VAL A 7 2.89 -20.77 16.92
CA VAL A 7 3.10 -19.31 16.98
C VAL A 7 4.09 -18.88 15.90
N GLU A 8 5.20 -19.60 15.75
CA GLU A 8 6.21 -19.32 14.73
C GLU A 8 5.65 -19.43 13.31
N LYS A 9 4.89 -20.49 13.03
CA LYS A 9 4.22 -20.67 11.72
C LYS A 9 3.21 -19.55 11.44
N MET A 10 2.48 -19.09 12.45
CA MET A 10 1.55 -17.95 12.33
C MET A 10 2.29 -16.64 12.02
N MET A 11 3.42 -16.39 12.69
CA MET A 11 4.26 -15.22 12.42
C MET A 11 4.84 -15.25 11.00
N GLY A 12 5.36 -16.39 10.56
CA GLY A 12 5.86 -16.56 9.20
C GLY A 12 4.80 -16.27 8.13
N GLY A 13 3.55 -16.70 8.36
CA GLY A 13 2.42 -16.36 7.49
C GLY A 13 2.13 -14.85 7.45
N ARG A 14 2.17 -14.17 8.61
CA ARG A 14 1.96 -12.71 8.70
C ARG A 14 3.06 -11.92 8.00
N ILE A 15 4.32 -12.32 8.17
CA ILE A 15 5.46 -11.69 7.49
C ILE A 15 5.32 -11.84 5.98
N LYS A 16 4.98 -13.04 5.48
CA LYS A 16 4.74 -13.26 4.05
C LYS A 16 3.60 -12.39 3.52
N LYS A 17 2.51 -12.26 4.28
CA LYS A 17 1.39 -11.38 3.90
C LYS A 17 1.84 -9.92 3.83
N PHE A 18 2.54 -9.44 4.85
CA PHE A 18 3.07 -8.07 4.89
C PHE A 18 3.97 -7.77 3.68
N LEU A 19 4.87 -8.69 3.33
CA LEU A 19 5.72 -8.53 2.15
C LEU A 19 4.91 -8.44 0.85
N LYS A 20 3.89 -9.29 0.67
CA LYS A 20 3.00 -9.23 -0.51
C LYS A 20 2.24 -7.91 -0.64
N GLU A 21 1.92 -7.26 0.47
CA GLU A 21 1.19 -5.99 0.48
C GLU A 21 2.12 -4.77 0.37
N SER A 22 3.33 -4.85 0.94
CA SER A 22 4.23 -3.70 1.12
C SER A 22 5.51 -3.71 0.28
N SER A 23 5.83 -4.81 -0.42
CA SER A 23 7.04 -4.92 -1.26
C SER A 23 6.68 -4.99 -2.73
N LEU A 24 7.22 -4.06 -3.53
CA LEU A 24 6.98 -4.02 -4.99
C LEU A 24 7.26 -5.37 -5.65
N THR A 25 8.35 -6.05 -5.29
CA THR A 25 8.77 -7.32 -5.93
C THR A 25 7.86 -8.50 -5.59
N GLU A 26 7.17 -8.46 -4.45
CA GLU A 26 6.28 -9.51 -3.95
C GLU A 26 4.80 -9.24 -4.28
N GLN A 27 4.49 -8.02 -4.71
CA GLN A 27 3.14 -7.63 -5.12
C GLN A 27 2.74 -8.32 -6.42
N PRO A 28 1.46 -8.74 -6.54
CA PRO A 28 0.89 -9.16 -7.81
C PRO A 28 1.00 -8.07 -8.87
N PHE A 29 1.31 -8.44 -10.10
CA PHE A 29 1.38 -7.50 -11.19
C PHE A 29 -0.03 -7.07 -11.63
N VAL A 30 -0.31 -5.78 -11.67
CA VAL A 30 -1.66 -5.23 -11.95
C VAL A 30 -2.25 -5.72 -13.29
N LYS A 31 -1.42 -5.97 -14.31
CA LYS A 31 -1.90 -6.46 -15.62
C LYS A 31 -2.01 -7.99 -15.69
N ASN A 32 -1.33 -8.70 -14.79
CA ASN A 32 -1.39 -10.16 -14.69
C ASN A 32 -1.17 -10.58 -13.23
N PRO A 33 -2.24 -10.67 -12.42
CA PRO A 33 -2.12 -10.93 -10.99
C PRO A 33 -1.58 -12.32 -10.62
N ASP A 34 -1.49 -13.24 -11.58
CA ASP A 34 -0.95 -14.58 -11.37
C ASP A 34 0.59 -14.58 -11.24
N MET A 35 1.25 -13.48 -11.62
CA MET A 35 2.69 -13.26 -11.45
C MET A 35 2.97 -12.07 -10.55
N THR A 36 4.08 -12.12 -9.81
CA THR A 36 4.58 -10.95 -9.09
C THR A 36 5.37 -10.03 -10.00
N VAL A 37 5.50 -8.76 -9.63
CA VAL A 37 6.34 -7.80 -10.37
C VAL A 37 7.81 -8.25 -10.38
N GLY A 38 8.29 -8.88 -9.31
CA GLY A 38 9.65 -9.43 -9.25
C GLY A 38 9.87 -10.61 -10.21
N GLN A 39 8.86 -11.46 -10.41
CA GLN A 39 8.90 -12.54 -11.41
C GLN A 39 8.95 -11.97 -12.82
N LEU A 40 8.07 -11.00 -13.12
CA LEU A 40 8.05 -10.30 -14.40
C LEU A 40 9.41 -9.68 -14.75
N ALA A 41 10.03 -8.96 -13.81
CA ALA A 41 11.34 -8.35 -14.03
C ALA A 41 12.41 -9.41 -14.35
N LYS A 42 12.45 -10.51 -13.60
CA LYS A 42 13.39 -11.61 -13.82
C LYS A 42 13.19 -12.28 -15.18
N GLU A 43 11.95 -12.57 -15.58
CA GLU A 43 11.62 -13.15 -16.88
C GLU A 43 12.03 -12.23 -18.04
N ALA A 44 11.98 -10.92 -17.82
CA ALA A 44 12.46 -9.91 -18.77
C ALA A 44 14.00 -9.69 -18.74
N GLY A 45 14.75 -10.42 -17.89
CA GLY A 45 16.19 -10.22 -17.73
C GLY A 45 16.56 -8.88 -17.08
N ALA A 46 15.65 -8.30 -16.30
CA ALA A 46 15.79 -7.00 -15.66
C ALA A 46 15.84 -7.11 -14.13
N GLU A 47 16.42 -6.09 -13.50
CA GLU A 47 16.48 -5.94 -12.05
C GLU A 47 15.85 -4.61 -11.63
N ILE A 48 15.02 -4.66 -10.58
CA ILE A 48 14.42 -3.46 -9.99
C ILE A 48 15.35 -2.97 -8.90
N VAL A 49 16.06 -1.87 -9.17
CA VAL A 49 17.03 -1.28 -8.23
C VAL A 49 16.34 -0.38 -7.20
N SER A 50 15.41 0.46 -7.64
CA SER A 50 14.69 1.42 -6.78
C SER A 50 13.44 1.95 -7.48
N PHE A 51 12.47 2.42 -6.70
CA PHE A 51 11.33 3.17 -7.23
C PHE A 51 11.00 4.34 -6.29
N GLN A 52 10.33 5.35 -6.82
CA GLN A 52 9.74 6.43 -6.03
C GLN A 52 8.31 6.65 -6.50
N ARG A 53 7.38 6.72 -5.55
CA ARG A 53 5.98 7.08 -5.80
C ARG A 53 5.75 8.45 -5.16
N ILE A 54 5.26 9.40 -5.95
CA ILE A 54 4.87 10.73 -5.49
C ILE A 54 3.40 10.87 -5.81
N ALA A 55 2.58 11.22 -4.81
CA ALA A 55 1.18 11.57 -5.02
C ALA A 55 0.92 13.02 -4.58
N VAL A 56 0.08 13.72 -5.36
CA VAL A 56 -0.37 15.07 -4.99
C VAL A 56 -1.14 14.98 -3.67
N GLY A 57 -0.81 15.85 -2.71
CA GLY A 57 -1.43 15.85 -1.39
C GLY A 57 -0.93 14.78 -0.42
N GLU A 58 0.11 14.01 -0.78
CA GLU A 58 0.71 13.05 0.14
C GLU A 58 1.29 13.76 1.38
N GLY A 59 0.77 13.41 2.56
CA GLY A 59 1.14 14.03 3.83
C GLY A 59 0.52 15.41 4.10
N VAL A 60 -0.39 15.88 3.23
CA VAL A 60 -1.15 17.12 3.46
C VAL A 60 -2.46 16.79 4.16
N GLU A 61 -2.74 17.46 5.28
CA GLU A 61 -4.03 17.34 5.95
C GLU A 61 -5.10 17.99 5.06
N VAL A 62 -6.11 17.20 4.69
CA VAL A 62 -7.24 17.69 3.89
C VAL A 62 -8.24 18.28 4.86
N GLU A 63 -8.33 19.61 4.88
CA GLU A 63 -9.38 20.30 5.61
C GLU A 63 -10.74 19.97 4.97
N GLU A 64 -11.62 19.35 5.74
CA GLU A 64 -13.00 19.12 5.32
C GLU A 64 -13.79 20.42 5.54
N VAL A 65 -14.11 21.11 4.44
CA VAL A 65 -14.83 22.38 4.47
C VAL A 65 -16.32 22.14 4.23
N ASP A 66 -17.16 22.47 5.21
CA ASP A 66 -18.61 22.45 5.05
C ASP A 66 -19.08 23.74 4.37
N PHE A 67 -19.29 23.64 3.06
CA PHE A 67 -19.77 24.73 2.22
C PHE A 67 -21.10 25.34 2.73
N ALA A 68 -22.00 24.53 3.30
CA ALA A 68 -23.27 25.04 3.82
C ALA A 68 -23.06 25.90 5.07
N ALA A 69 -22.13 25.49 5.95
CA ALA A 69 -21.75 26.27 7.12
C ALA A 69 -21.06 27.60 6.73
N GLU A 70 -20.19 27.59 5.71
CA GLU A 70 -19.54 28.80 5.19
C GLU A 70 -20.56 29.80 4.63
N VAL A 71 -21.50 29.33 3.80
CA VAL A 71 -22.56 30.17 3.22
C VAL A 71 -23.45 30.76 4.31
N ALA A 72 -23.84 29.96 5.31
CA ALA A 72 -24.65 30.43 6.43
C ALA A 72 -23.94 31.49 7.28
N ALA A 73 -22.61 31.44 7.41
CA ALA A 73 -21.83 32.43 8.13
C ALA A 73 -21.77 33.78 7.38
N GLN A 74 -21.67 33.76 6.05
CA GLN A 74 -21.63 34.98 5.24
C GLN A 74 -22.95 35.76 5.21
N LEU A 75 -24.10 35.09 5.37
CA LEU A 75 -25.42 35.72 5.38
C LEU A 75 -25.82 36.32 6.73
N LYS A 76 -25.06 36.07 7.80
CA LYS A 76 -25.33 36.57 9.16
C LYS A 76 -24.55 37.84 9.53
N GLY A 77 -23.69 38.34 8.64
CA GLY A 77 -23.05 39.65 8.74
C GLY A 77 -23.76 40.69 7.88
#